data_AF-A0A535C760-F1
#
_entry.id   AF-A0A535C760-F1
#
_cell.length_a   1.000
_cell.length_b   1.000
_cell.length_c   1.000
_cell.angle_alpha   90.00
_cell.angle_beta   90.00
_cell.angle_gamma   90.00
#
_symmetry.space_group_name_H-M   'P 1'
#
loop_
_entity.id
_entity.type
_entity.pdbx_description
1 polymer ?
#
loop_
_entity_poly.entity_id
_entity_poly.type
_entity_poly.pdbx_seq_one_letter_code
_entity_poly.pdbx_strand_id
1 'polypeptide(L)'
;MLGAGRLLALVLAATLVAGFLWLLEGPWLRIGSVAWAGARYTSGNDVAAILEPLKGSSLLTLDDTAVAARLTSQLEEKAPALIWQTSAVRLVVAADGAVFGETALGASLAPLAGLPLVDDRRRASLDIYIGDRIPEPEWSIAIRLAAINPATLGSKAKALQVRLDDRCGFVIAPRNGAGWATAMGLYGMDPDPTATATRIGAQVAAIRTLFAAHRESTVGWVDARNPGRVYWRPNGPDRSDAC
;
A
#
# COMPACT_ATOMS: atom_id res chain seq x y z
N MET A 1 -31.21 53.66 55.19
CA MET A 1 -30.50 52.36 55.35
C MET A 1 -30.74 51.40 54.17
N LEU A 2 -30.74 51.88 52.91
CA LEU A 2 -31.03 51.06 51.71
C LEU A 2 -29.77 50.57 50.95
N GLY A 3 -28.56 50.87 51.43
CA GLY A 3 -27.31 50.59 50.71
C GLY A 3 -26.67 49.22 50.99
N ALA A 4 -26.78 48.71 52.22
CA ALA A 4 -26.04 47.52 52.64
C ALA A 4 -26.54 46.21 51.99
N GLY A 5 -27.86 46.05 51.85
CA GLY A 5 -28.44 44.84 51.25
C GLY A 5 -28.15 44.70 49.75
N ARG A 6 -28.07 45.81 49.01
CA ARG A 6 -27.70 45.80 47.58
C ARG A 6 -26.24 45.46 47.36
N LEU A 7 -25.36 45.93 48.24
CA LEU A 7 -23.93 45.66 48.18
C LEU A 7 -23.64 44.18 48.48
N LEU A 8 -24.31 43.61 49.49
CA LEU A 8 -24.22 42.18 49.79
C LEU A 8 -24.72 41.32 48.61
N ALA A 9 -25.87 41.67 48.02
CA ALA A 9 -26.43 40.95 46.88
C ALA A 9 -25.51 40.99 45.64
N LEU A 10 -24.87 42.13 45.37
CA LEU A 10 -23.91 42.27 44.26
C LEU A 10 -22.65 41.42 44.47
N VAL A 11 -22.11 41.41 45.68
CA VAL A 11 -20.94 40.57 46.01
C VAL A 11 -21.28 39.09 45.88
N LEU A 12 -22.46 38.68 46.35
CA LEU A 12 -22.91 37.28 46.30
C LEU A 12 -23.22 36.83 44.86
N ALA A 13 -23.80 37.70 44.04
CA ALA A 13 -23.97 37.46 42.61
C ALA A 13 -22.62 37.36 41.89
N ALA A 14 -21.67 38.26 42.20
CA ALA A 14 -20.33 38.23 41.60
C ALA A 14 -19.54 36.97 41.99
N THR A 15 -19.63 36.51 43.25
CA THR A 15 -18.98 35.25 43.68
C THR A 15 -19.65 34.02 43.10
N LEU A 16 -20.98 34.01 42.94
CA LEU A 16 -21.68 32.93 42.24
C LEU A 16 -21.27 32.86 40.77
N VAL A 17 -21.22 34.00 40.09
CA VAL A 17 -20.77 34.07 38.68
C VAL A 17 -19.31 33.65 38.57
N ALA A 18 -18.43 34.12 39.45
CA ALA A 18 -17.02 33.73 39.45
C ALA A 18 -16.83 32.24 39.76
N GLY A 19 -17.57 31.69 40.72
CA GLY A 19 -17.55 30.27 41.05
C GLY A 19 -18.10 29.39 39.94
N PHE A 20 -19.14 29.84 39.26
CA PHE A 20 -19.72 29.15 38.11
C PHE A 20 -18.78 29.19 36.90
N LEU A 21 -18.16 30.34 36.61
CA LEU A 21 -17.11 30.46 35.60
C LEU A 21 -15.91 29.57 35.94
N TRP A 22 -15.48 29.52 37.20
CA TRP A 22 -14.41 28.63 37.65
C TRP A 22 -14.79 27.15 37.48
N LEU A 23 -16.06 26.78 37.72
CA LEU A 23 -16.62 25.45 37.46
C LEU A 23 -16.63 25.05 35.98
N LEU A 24 -16.92 26.00 35.08
CA LEU A 24 -16.99 25.77 33.63
C LEU A 24 -15.61 25.83 32.95
N GLU A 25 -14.77 26.79 33.31
CA GLU A 25 -13.44 27.05 32.72
C GLU A 25 -12.30 26.37 33.51
N GLY A 26 -12.67 25.66 34.58
CA GLY A 26 -11.73 25.08 35.53
C GLY A 26 -10.82 24.01 34.92
N PRO A 27 -9.67 23.74 35.57
CA PRO A 27 -8.66 22.80 35.06
C PRO A 27 -9.17 21.36 34.89
N TRP A 28 -10.32 20.98 35.49
CA TRP A 28 -10.93 19.65 35.37
C TRP A 28 -11.72 19.42 34.06
N LEU A 29 -12.13 20.47 33.35
CA LEU A 29 -12.85 20.37 32.06
C LEU A 29 -11.90 20.55 30.86
N ARG A 30 -10.65 20.14 31.02
CA ARG A 30 -9.64 20.19 29.97
C ARG A 30 -9.35 18.81 29.42
N ILE A 31 -9.02 18.76 28.14
CA ILE A 31 -8.60 17.52 27.46
C ILE A 31 -7.28 17.05 28.08
N GLY A 32 -7.35 16.01 28.92
CA GLY A 32 -6.18 15.40 29.58
C GLY A 32 -5.52 14.29 28.76
N SER A 33 -6.27 13.64 27.87
CA SER A 33 -5.75 12.62 26.96
C SER A 33 -6.59 12.55 25.70
N VAL A 34 -5.96 12.14 24.61
CA VAL A 34 -6.63 11.89 23.33
C VAL A 34 -6.29 10.47 22.91
N ALA A 35 -7.32 9.69 22.59
CA ALA A 35 -7.19 8.35 22.06
C ALA A 35 -7.87 8.31 20.69
N TRP A 36 -7.26 7.59 19.74
CA TRP A 36 -7.85 7.38 18.42
C TRP A 36 -7.91 5.88 18.12
N ALA A 37 -8.85 5.50 17.28
CA ALA A 37 -9.01 4.16 16.76
C ALA A 37 -9.34 4.22 15.27
N GLY A 38 -8.96 3.19 14.51
CA GLY A 38 -9.35 3.05 13.09
C GLY A 38 -8.32 3.51 12.05
N ALA A 39 -7.17 4.07 12.45
CA ALA A 39 -6.05 4.26 11.52
C ALA A 39 -5.53 2.90 11.05
N ARG A 40 -5.58 2.62 9.74
CA ARG A 40 -5.04 1.39 9.16
C ARG A 40 -3.58 1.55 8.74
N TYR A 41 -3.24 2.69 8.15
CA TYR A 41 -1.89 2.95 7.65
C TYR A 41 -1.26 4.27 8.12
N THR A 42 -2.02 5.16 8.77
CA THR A 42 -1.48 6.38 9.38
C THR A 42 -0.72 6.05 10.67
N SER A 43 0.51 6.56 10.80
CA SER A 43 1.28 6.33 12.02
C SER A 43 0.61 7.01 13.22
N GLY A 44 0.71 6.38 14.39
CA GLY A 44 0.19 6.98 15.61
C GLY A 44 0.82 8.32 15.97
N ASN A 45 2.06 8.54 15.52
CA ASN A 45 2.78 9.80 15.73
C ASN A 45 2.20 10.94 14.90
N ASP A 46 1.76 10.68 13.67
CA ASP A 46 1.15 11.70 12.80
C ASP A 46 -0.22 12.13 13.35
N VAL A 47 -1.02 11.16 13.78
CA VAL A 47 -2.30 11.43 14.44
C VAL A 47 -2.08 12.18 15.74
N ALA A 48 -1.11 11.76 16.56
CA ALA A 48 -0.75 12.45 17.79
C ALA A 48 -0.30 13.89 17.52
N ALA A 49 0.54 14.15 16.52
CA ALA A 49 1.00 15.50 16.18
C ALA A 49 -0.15 16.47 15.83
N ILE A 50 -1.21 15.97 15.20
CA ILE A 50 -2.40 16.77 14.86
C ILE A 50 -3.26 17.03 16.11
N LEU A 51 -3.35 16.05 17.01
CA LEU A 51 -4.20 16.09 18.19
C LEU A 51 -3.53 16.73 19.41
N GLU A 52 -2.21 16.76 19.47
CA GLU A 52 -1.46 17.27 20.61
C GLU A 52 -1.73 18.75 20.93
N PRO A 53 -1.91 19.65 19.93
CA PRO A 53 -2.33 21.03 20.18
C PRO A 53 -3.71 21.14 20.86
N LEU A 54 -4.53 20.09 20.86
CA LEU A 54 -5.83 20.09 21.52
C LEU A 54 -5.72 19.80 23.02
N LYS A 55 -4.61 19.22 23.50
CA LYS A 55 -4.43 18.97 24.94
C LYS A 55 -4.44 20.27 25.73
N GLY A 56 -5.17 20.28 26.84
CA GLY A 56 -5.35 21.48 27.67
C GLY A 56 -6.39 22.47 27.16
N SER A 57 -7.01 22.23 25.99
CA SER A 57 -8.18 22.97 25.52
C SER A 57 -9.41 22.63 26.36
N SER A 58 -10.34 23.58 26.49
CA SER A 58 -11.61 23.36 27.16
C SER A 58 -12.49 22.41 26.35
N LEU A 59 -13.01 21.38 27.02
CA LEU A 59 -13.89 20.39 26.41
C LEU A 59 -15.23 21.01 25.97
N LEU A 60 -15.65 22.09 26.63
CA LEU A 60 -16.91 22.79 26.34
C LEU A 60 -16.84 23.67 25.09
N THR A 61 -15.64 24.04 24.66
CA THR A 61 -15.41 24.89 23.48
C THR A 61 -14.80 24.12 22.31
N LEU A 62 -14.58 22.81 22.48
CA LEU A 62 -14.06 21.97 21.43
C LEU A 62 -15.12 21.84 20.35
N ASP A 63 -14.80 22.29 19.15
CA ASP A 63 -15.63 22.06 17.97
C ASP A 63 -15.21 20.75 17.31
N ASP A 64 -15.95 19.68 17.61
CA ASP A 64 -15.73 18.35 17.04
C ASP A 64 -15.74 18.36 15.51
N THR A 65 -16.53 19.25 14.90
CA THR A 65 -16.59 19.38 13.44
C THR A 65 -15.33 20.04 12.88
N ALA A 66 -14.77 21.03 13.58
CA ALA A 66 -13.50 21.64 13.21
C ALA A 66 -12.32 20.67 13.39
N VAL A 67 -12.32 19.86 14.45
CA VAL A 67 -11.30 18.81 14.68
C VAL A 67 -11.39 17.74 13.59
N ALA A 68 -12.59 17.25 13.28
CA ALA A 68 -12.81 16.27 12.22
C ALA A 68 -12.42 16.82 10.84
N ALA A 69 -12.78 18.08 10.54
CA ALA A 69 -12.38 18.74 9.30
C ALA A 69 -10.86 18.90 9.22
N ARG A 70 -10.20 19.26 10.33
CA ARG A 70 -8.74 19.38 10.38
C ARG A 70 -8.07 18.02 10.14
N LEU A 71 -8.52 16.97 10.82
CA LEU A 71 -8.02 15.60 10.58
C LEU A 71 -8.22 15.19 9.13
N THR A 72 -9.39 15.43 8.55
CA THR A 72 -9.69 15.06 7.16
C THR A 72 -8.87 15.89 6.15
N SER A 73 -8.59 17.16 6.46
CA SER A 73 -7.75 18.01 5.61
C SER A 73 -6.25 17.70 5.71
N GLN A 74 -5.80 17.09 6.80
CA GLN A 74 -4.38 16.83 7.08
C GLN A 74 -4.00 15.36 6.89
N LEU A 75 -4.98 14.45 6.90
CA LEU A 75 -4.79 13.02 6.69
C LEU A 75 -5.53 12.59 5.43
N GLU A 76 -4.79 12.46 4.34
CA GLU A 76 -5.26 11.79 3.14
C GLU A 76 -4.69 10.37 3.12
N GLU A 77 -5.52 9.37 3.44
CA GLU A 77 -5.10 7.97 3.37
C GLU A 77 -5.07 7.53 1.90
N LYS A 78 -3.88 7.16 1.42
CA LYS A 78 -3.72 6.70 0.04
C LYS A 78 -4.43 5.36 -0.17
N ALA A 79 -5.14 5.25 -1.28
CA ALA A 79 -5.74 3.97 -1.68
C ALA A 79 -4.64 2.96 -2.06
N PRO A 80 -4.64 1.76 -1.47
CA PRO A 80 -3.64 0.74 -1.79
C PRO A 80 -3.90 0.19 -3.19
N ALA A 81 -2.84 0.08 -3.99
CA ALA A 81 -2.92 -0.38 -5.38
C ALA A 81 -2.13 -1.68 -5.62
N LEU A 82 -1.08 -1.92 -4.85
CA LEU A 82 -0.26 -3.12 -4.94
C LEU A 82 0.39 -3.45 -3.59
N ILE A 83 0.75 -4.72 -3.42
CA ILE A 83 1.59 -5.20 -2.32
C ILE A 83 2.96 -5.52 -2.91
N TRP A 84 4.00 -4.88 -2.36
CA TRP A 84 5.38 -5.14 -2.71
C TRP A 84 6.03 -5.97 -1.61
N GLN A 85 6.24 -7.26 -1.88
CA GLN A 85 6.86 -8.17 -0.94
C GLN A 85 8.38 -8.18 -1.16
N THR A 86 9.13 -7.96 -0.09
CA THR A 86 10.58 -8.14 -0.05
C THR A 86 10.88 -9.47 0.66
N SER A 87 12.16 -9.81 0.85
CA SER A 87 12.53 -10.96 1.67
C SER A 87 12.29 -10.75 3.18
N ALA A 88 11.97 -9.53 3.62
CA ALA A 88 11.77 -9.19 5.02
C ALA A 88 10.31 -8.84 5.36
N VAL A 89 9.63 -8.07 4.49
CA VAL A 89 8.33 -7.46 4.79
C VAL A 89 7.42 -7.40 3.56
N ARG A 90 6.15 -7.05 3.77
CA ARG A 90 5.21 -6.67 2.70
C ARG A 90 4.89 -5.19 2.84
N LEU A 91 5.24 -4.44 1.84
CA LEU A 91 4.96 -3.02 1.73
C LEU A 91 3.62 -2.80 1.02
N VAL A 92 2.84 -1.84 1.52
CA VAL A 92 1.59 -1.39 0.91
C VAL A 92 1.90 -0.16 0.07
N VAL A 93 1.57 -0.23 -1.21
CA VAL A 93 2.01 0.76 -2.19
C VAL A 93 0.81 1.30 -2.97
N ALA A 94 0.78 2.62 -3.15
CA ALA A 94 -0.28 3.34 -3.84
C ALA A 94 -0.09 3.32 -5.37
N ALA A 95 -1.11 3.78 -6.11
CA ALA A 95 -1.10 3.80 -7.58
C ALA A 95 -0.06 4.77 -8.18
N ASP A 96 0.56 5.61 -7.37
CA ASP A 96 1.67 6.49 -7.77
C ASP A 96 3.06 5.94 -7.37
N GLY A 97 3.10 4.72 -6.81
CA GLY A 97 4.33 4.08 -6.34
C GLY A 97 4.76 4.47 -4.92
N ALA A 98 4.00 5.32 -4.23
CA ALA A 98 4.31 5.70 -2.85
C ALA A 98 4.11 4.52 -1.88
N VAL A 99 5.12 4.24 -1.05
CA VAL A 99 5.08 3.24 0.01
C VAL A 99 4.53 3.90 1.27
N PHE A 100 3.41 3.42 1.79
CA PHE A 100 2.72 4.08 2.91
C PHE A 100 2.30 3.12 4.03
N GLY A 101 2.60 1.83 3.91
CA GLY A 101 2.33 0.86 4.96
C GLY A 101 3.27 -0.34 4.87
N GLU A 102 3.37 -1.07 5.97
CA GLU A 102 4.18 -2.28 6.08
C GLU A 102 3.41 -3.34 6.88
N THR A 103 3.58 -4.60 6.51
CA THR A 103 3.09 -5.74 7.28
C THR A 103 4.07 -6.91 7.20
N ALA A 104 4.08 -7.74 8.24
CA ALA A 104 4.95 -8.91 8.29
C ALA A 104 4.57 -9.94 7.20
N LEU A 105 5.54 -10.72 6.70
CA LEU A 105 5.32 -11.76 5.67
C LEU A 105 4.28 -12.82 6.07
N GLY A 106 4.08 -13.06 7.37
CA GLY A 106 3.09 -14.01 7.89
C GLY A 106 1.72 -13.40 8.20
N ALA A 107 1.59 -12.07 8.15
CA ALA A 107 0.36 -11.39 8.52
C ALA A 107 -0.75 -11.66 7.48
N SER A 108 -1.99 -11.70 7.98
CA SER A 108 -3.17 -11.86 7.13
C SER A 108 -3.32 -10.66 6.19
N LEU A 109 -3.45 -10.94 4.90
CA LEU A 109 -3.73 -9.95 3.86
C LEU A 109 -5.22 -9.84 3.57
N ALA A 110 -6.13 -10.32 4.43
CA ALA A 110 -7.57 -10.30 4.16
C ALA A 110 -8.11 -8.92 3.71
N PRO A 111 -7.71 -7.78 4.30
CA PRO A 111 -8.13 -6.45 3.83
C PRO A 111 -7.57 -6.06 2.46
N LEU A 112 -6.52 -6.75 1.99
CA LEU A 112 -5.74 -6.45 0.78
C LEU A 112 -5.78 -7.60 -0.25
N ALA A 113 -6.64 -8.59 -0.06
CA ALA A 113 -6.58 -9.88 -0.78
C ALA A 113 -6.78 -9.76 -2.30
N GLY A 114 -7.40 -8.67 -2.76
CA GLY A 114 -7.62 -8.37 -4.18
C GLY A 114 -6.47 -7.64 -4.86
N LEU A 115 -5.44 -7.21 -4.13
CA LEU A 115 -4.35 -6.43 -4.70
C LEU A 115 -3.32 -7.32 -5.39
N PRO A 116 -2.73 -6.84 -6.50
CA PRO A 116 -1.51 -7.40 -7.06
C PRO A 116 -0.43 -7.59 -5.99
N LEU A 117 0.17 -8.78 -5.96
CA LEU A 117 1.32 -9.07 -5.12
C LEU A 117 2.54 -9.25 -6.02
N VAL A 118 3.59 -8.48 -5.74
CA VAL A 118 4.90 -8.56 -6.40
C VAL A 118 5.89 -9.13 -5.40
N ASP A 119 6.54 -10.24 -5.74
CA ASP A 119 7.62 -10.84 -4.95
C ASP A 119 8.98 -10.32 -5.45
N ASP A 120 9.48 -9.25 -4.84
CA ASP A 120 10.79 -8.67 -5.15
C ASP A 120 11.88 -9.37 -4.35
N ARG A 121 12.72 -10.12 -5.07
CA ARG A 121 13.84 -10.89 -4.53
C ARG A 121 15.18 -10.21 -4.75
N ARG A 122 15.20 -9.01 -5.33
CA ARG A 122 16.44 -8.25 -5.49
C ARG A 122 16.97 -7.84 -4.14
N ARG A 123 18.29 -7.74 -4.01
CA ARG A 123 18.91 -7.26 -2.77
C ARG A 123 18.51 -5.82 -2.44
N ALA A 124 18.38 -4.98 -3.47
CA ALA A 124 17.98 -3.58 -3.34
C ALA A 124 16.57 -3.38 -2.75
N SER A 125 15.71 -4.41 -2.79
CA SER A 125 14.38 -4.35 -2.18
C SER A 125 14.41 -4.18 -0.67
N LEU A 126 15.51 -4.57 -0.01
CA LEU A 126 15.71 -4.41 1.43
C LEU A 126 15.91 -2.95 1.86
N ASP A 127 16.19 -2.07 0.91
CA ASP A 127 16.42 -0.65 1.16
C ASP A 127 15.17 0.20 0.85
N ILE A 128 14.00 -0.44 0.73
CA ILE A 128 12.71 0.23 0.53
C ILE A 128 11.96 0.28 1.84
N TYR A 129 11.58 1.48 2.27
CA TYR A 129 10.92 1.78 3.53
C TYR A 129 9.61 2.54 3.31
N ILE A 130 8.80 2.66 4.38
CA ILE A 130 7.65 3.57 4.39
C ILE A 130 8.13 5.00 4.13
N GLY A 131 7.45 5.72 3.25
CA GLY A 131 7.83 7.07 2.81
C GLY A 131 8.58 7.08 1.47
N ASP A 132 9.15 5.95 1.06
CA ASP A 132 9.82 5.84 -0.23
C ASP A 132 8.83 5.77 -1.39
N ARG A 133 9.39 5.84 -2.60
CA ARG A 133 8.66 5.70 -3.85
C ARG A 133 9.32 4.65 -4.72
N ILE A 134 8.54 3.64 -5.11
CA ILE A 134 8.92 2.73 -6.18
C ILE A 134 8.94 3.53 -7.49
N PRO A 135 10.00 3.43 -8.32
CA PRO A 135 10.05 4.16 -9.58
C PRO A 135 8.88 3.81 -10.51
N GLU A 136 8.39 4.81 -11.26
CA GLU A 136 7.27 4.64 -12.19
C GLU A 136 7.44 3.51 -13.20
N PRO A 137 8.61 3.40 -13.89
CA PRO A 137 8.82 2.29 -14.81
C PRO A 137 8.68 0.91 -14.14
N GLU A 138 8.98 0.81 -12.85
CA GLU A 138 8.99 -0.45 -12.13
C GLU A 138 7.60 -0.85 -11.65
N TRP A 139 6.90 0.01 -10.90
CA TRP A 139 5.56 -0.34 -10.40
C TRP A 139 4.54 -0.46 -11.54
N SER A 140 4.67 0.34 -12.61
CA SER A 140 3.74 0.29 -13.73
C SER A 140 3.85 -1.02 -14.52
N ILE A 141 5.07 -1.55 -14.69
CA ILE A 141 5.28 -2.88 -15.27
C ILE A 141 4.68 -3.95 -14.36
N ALA A 142 4.92 -3.88 -13.06
CA ALA A 142 4.40 -4.84 -12.12
C ALA A 142 2.87 -4.94 -12.14
N ILE A 143 2.16 -3.80 -12.13
CA ILE A 143 0.69 -3.75 -12.26
C ILE A 143 0.25 -4.34 -13.60
N ARG A 144 0.89 -3.97 -14.71
CA ARG A 144 0.54 -4.49 -16.05
C ARG A 144 0.69 -6.00 -16.13
N LEU A 145 1.78 -6.55 -15.58
CA LEU A 145 2.03 -7.99 -15.56
C LEU A 145 1.05 -8.72 -14.64
N ALA A 146 0.73 -8.16 -13.48
CA ALA A 146 -0.25 -8.74 -12.57
C ALA A 146 -1.68 -8.73 -13.14
N ALA A 147 -1.99 -7.76 -14.01
CA ALA A 147 -3.27 -7.65 -14.70
C ALA A 147 -3.42 -8.61 -15.90
N ILE A 148 -2.37 -9.34 -16.29
CA ILE A 148 -2.46 -10.31 -17.39
C ILE A 148 -3.44 -11.43 -16.97
N ASN A 149 -4.54 -11.55 -17.72
CA ASN A 149 -5.44 -12.67 -17.60
C ASN A 149 -4.73 -13.94 -18.12
N PRO A 150 -4.54 -15.00 -17.31
CA PRO A 150 -3.88 -16.23 -17.75
C PRO A 150 -4.44 -16.83 -19.05
N ALA A 151 -5.75 -16.67 -19.29
CA ALA A 151 -6.40 -17.17 -20.50
C ALA A 151 -5.87 -16.48 -21.78
N THR A 152 -5.37 -15.25 -21.71
CA THR A 152 -4.77 -14.57 -22.88
C THR A 152 -3.42 -15.17 -23.26
N LEU A 153 -2.73 -15.81 -22.31
CA LEU A 153 -1.54 -16.63 -22.56
C LEU A 153 -1.91 -18.01 -23.09
N GLY A 154 -3.17 -18.44 -23.04
CA GLY A 154 -3.55 -19.84 -23.27
C GLY A 154 -3.29 -20.76 -22.08
N SER A 155 -3.06 -20.19 -20.88
CA SER A 155 -2.86 -20.93 -19.63
C SER A 155 -4.19 -21.26 -18.96
N LYS A 156 -4.24 -22.40 -18.26
CA LYS A 156 -5.37 -22.80 -17.40
C LYS A 156 -5.25 -22.28 -15.97
N ALA A 157 -4.19 -21.54 -15.65
CA ALA A 157 -4.02 -20.95 -14.32
C ALA A 157 -5.17 -19.97 -14.02
N LYS A 158 -5.57 -19.87 -12.75
CA LYS A 158 -6.60 -18.90 -12.32
C LYS A 158 -6.04 -17.51 -12.08
N ALA A 159 -4.74 -17.44 -11.76
CA ALA A 159 -4.03 -16.21 -11.47
C ALA A 159 -2.54 -16.41 -11.73
N LEU A 160 -1.87 -15.30 -12.07
CA LEU A 160 -0.43 -15.22 -12.13
C LEU A 160 0.10 -14.58 -10.84
N GLN A 161 1.33 -14.93 -10.49
CA GLN A 161 2.16 -14.20 -9.54
C GLN A 161 3.27 -13.51 -10.31
N VAL A 162 3.62 -12.30 -9.87
CA VAL A 162 4.72 -11.52 -10.41
C VAL A 162 5.88 -11.60 -9.44
N ARG A 163 7.06 -11.89 -9.96
CA ARG A 163 8.31 -11.92 -9.22
C ARG A 163 9.32 -11.03 -9.91
N LEU A 164 10.16 -10.34 -9.14
CA LEU A 164 11.25 -9.52 -9.65
C LEU A 164 12.57 -10.02 -9.07
N ASP A 165 13.57 -10.21 -9.90
CA ASP A 165 14.92 -10.59 -9.47
C ASP A 165 16.00 -9.98 -10.37
N ASP A 166 17.23 -9.95 -9.88
CA ASP A 166 18.36 -9.30 -10.56
C ASP A 166 18.82 -10.03 -11.83
N ARG A 167 18.53 -11.33 -11.98
CA ARG A 167 19.00 -12.16 -13.09
C ARG A 167 18.03 -12.13 -14.28
N CYS A 168 16.76 -12.29 -14.00
CA CYS A 168 15.69 -12.46 -14.99
C CYS A 168 14.87 -11.19 -15.24
N GLY A 169 14.99 -10.18 -14.36
CA GLY A 169 14.04 -9.09 -14.29
C GLY A 169 12.68 -9.60 -13.81
N PHE A 170 11.60 -9.04 -14.38
CA PHE A 170 10.25 -9.52 -14.10
C PHE A 170 10.02 -10.94 -14.64
N VAL A 171 9.50 -11.79 -13.77
CA VAL A 171 9.09 -13.17 -14.05
C VAL A 171 7.63 -13.32 -13.69
N ILE A 172 6.85 -13.95 -14.57
CA ILE A 172 5.47 -14.35 -14.29
C ILE A 172 5.39 -15.86 -14.15
N ALA A 173 4.57 -16.33 -13.21
CA ALA A 173 4.31 -17.75 -13.02
C ALA A 173 2.87 -17.98 -12.54
N PRO A 174 2.29 -19.17 -12.70
CA PRO A 174 1.02 -19.53 -12.11
C PRO A 174 1.07 -19.48 -10.58
N ARG A 175 0.09 -18.81 -9.96
CA ARG A 175 -0.02 -18.78 -8.48
C ARG A 175 -0.38 -20.14 -7.89
N ASN A 176 -1.07 -21.00 -8.66
CA ASN A 176 -1.65 -22.26 -8.19
C ASN A 176 -0.82 -23.50 -8.59
N GLY A 177 0.49 -23.37 -8.73
CA GLY A 177 1.40 -24.53 -8.83
C GLY A 177 1.49 -25.22 -10.20
N ALA A 178 1.04 -24.59 -11.29
CA ALA A 178 1.46 -25.05 -12.62
C ALA A 178 2.98 -24.83 -12.77
N GLY A 179 3.65 -25.81 -13.40
CA GLY A 179 5.10 -25.97 -13.33
C GLY A 179 5.93 -25.05 -14.23
N TRP A 180 5.34 -24.01 -14.81
CA TRP A 180 6.02 -23.10 -15.72
C TRP A 180 6.30 -21.73 -15.08
N ALA A 181 7.37 -21.09 -15.51
CA ALA A 181 7.63 -19.68 -15.28
C ALA A 181 8.12 -19.01 -16.57
N THR A 182 7.91 -17.70 -16.69
CA THR A 182 8.31 -16.93 -17.86
C THR A 182 9.10 -15.69 -17.46
N ALA A 183 10.35 -15.59 -17.93
CA ALA A 183 11.15 -14.38 -17.82
C ALA A 183 10.76 -13.39 -18.91
N MET A 184 10.35 -12.18 -18.48
CA MET A 184 9.96 -11.09 -19.37
C MET A 184 11.15 -10.19 -19.73
N GLY A 185 12.23 -10.18 -18.94
CA GLY A 185 13.43 -9.38 -19.24
C GLY A 185 13.19 -7.88 -19.24
N LEU A 186 12.23 -7.48 -18.40
CA LEU A 186 11.94 -6.10 -18.05
C LEU A 186 12.54 -5.87 -16.66
N TYR A 187 13.27 -4.78 -16.47
CA TYR A 187 13.99 -4.51 -15.22
C TYR A 187 13.50 -3.26 -14.48
N GLY A 188 12.38 -2.67 -14.93
CA GLY A 188 11.88 -1.43 -14.33
C GLY A 188 12.79 -0.22 -14.59
N MET A 189 13.59 -0.28 -15.65
CA MET A 189 14.48 0.81 -16.07
C MET A 189 14.06 1.42 -17.42
N ASP A 190 13.02 0.87 -18.06
CA ASP A 190 12.56 1.30 -19.37
C ASP A 190 11.79 2.63 -19.27
N PRO A 191 12.30 3.75 -19.84
CA PRO A 191 11.72 5.07 -19.61
C PRO A 191 10.47 5.35 -20.46
N ASP A 192 10.16 4.52 -21.45
CA ASP A 192 9.00 4.67 -22.33
C ASP A 192 7.90 3.64 -21.98
N PRO A 193 6.81 4.08 -21.31
CA PRO A 193 5.68 3.20 -20.97
C PRO A 193 4.98 2.61 -22.21
N THR A 194 5.00 3.30 -23.34
CA THR A 194 4.31 2.88 -24.57
C THR A 194 5.10 1.76 -25.27
N ALA A 195 6.41 1.94 -25.41
CA ALA A 195 7.29 0.88 -25.91
C ALA A 195 7.24 -0.35 -25.00
N THR A 196 7.25 -0.14 -23.68
CA THR A 196 7.11 -1.21 -22.68
C THR A 196 5.79 -1.97 -22.83
N ALA A 197 4.67 -1.27 -22.97
CA ALA A 197 3.36 -1.90 -23.18
C ALA A 197 3.31 -2.71 -24.49
N THR A 198 3.88 -2.17 -25.57
CA THR A 198 3.99 -2.85 -26.86
C THR A 198 4.82 -4.13 -26.76
N ARG A 199 5.96 -4.06 -26.04
CA ARG A 199 6.83 -5.20 -25.79
C ARG A 199 6.13 -6.29 -24.97
N ILE A 200 5.44 -5.92 -23.89
CA ILE A 200 4.64 -6.88 -23.10
C ILE A 200 3.59 -7.56 -24.00
N GLY A 201 2.89 -6.80 -24.85
CA GLY A 201 1.91 -7.35 -25.78
C GLY A 201 2.51 -8.39 -26.75
N ALA A 202 3.68 -8.10 -27.32
CA ALA A 202 4.40 -9.02 -28.19
C ALA A 202 4.86 -10.29 -27.46
N GLN A 203 5.32 -10.16 -26.21
CA GLN A 203 5.73 -11.28 -25.35
C GLN A 203 4.54 -12.19 -25.01
N VAL A 204 3.42 -11.60 -24.59
CA VAL A 204 2.15 -12.31 -24.32
C VAL A 204 1.70 -13.09 -25.56
N ALA A 205 1.75 -12.47 -26.75
CA ALA A 205 1.39 -13.14 -27.99
C ALA A 205 2.31 -14.34 -28.33
N ALA A 206 3.62 -14.20 -28.09
CA ALA A 206 4.57 -15.28 -28.32
C ALA A 206 4.38 -16.46 -27.34
N ILE A 207 4.11 -16.18 -26.06
CA ILE A 207 3.79 -17.20 -25.05
C ILE A 207 2.49 -17.91 -25.41
N ARG A 208 1.48 -17.17 -25.89
CA ARG A 208 0.23 -17.76 -26.38
C ARG A 208 0.46 -18.75 -27.52
N THR A 209 1.29 -18.39 -28.49
CA THR A 209 1.65 -19.30 -29.59
C THR A 209 2.36 -20.55 -29.07
N LEU A 210 3.22 -20.43 -28.05
CA LEU A 210 3.86 -21.58 -27.42
C LEU A 210 2.84 -22.53 -26.79
N PHE A 211 1.89 -22.03 -26.00
CA PHE A 211 0.86 -22.86 -25.36
C PHE A 211 -0.21 -23.38 -26.33
N ALA A 212 -0.35 -22.78 -27.52
CA ALA A 212 -1.13 -23.36 -28.60
C ALA A 212 -0.42 -24.56 -29.25
N ALA A 213 0.91 -24.52 -29.34
CA ALA A 213 1.72 -25.57 -29.96
C ALA A 213 2.09 -26.71 -28.99
N HIS A 214 2.17 -26.44 -27.69
CA HIS A 214 2.63 -27.38 -26.66
C HIS A 214 1.65 -27.43 -25.50
N ARG A 215 1.51 -28.59 -24.87
CA ARG A 215 0.69 -28.72 -23.66
C ARG A 215 1.34 -27.91 -22.54
N GLU A 216 0.57 -27.08 -21.85
CA GLU A 216 1.05 -26.27 -20.73
C GLU A 216 1.84 -27.10 -19.69
N SER A 217 1.39 -28.33 -19.41
CA SER A 217 2.03 -29.24 -18.45
C SER A 217 3.44 -29.68 -18.84
N THR A 218 3.80 -29.61 -20.13
CA THR A 218 5.12 -29.98 -20.63
C THR A 218 6.10 -28.82 -20.59
N VAL A 219 5.63 -27.58 -20.42
CA VAL A 219 6.49 -26.40 -20.36
C VAL A 219 6.94 -26.17 -18.93
N GLY A 220 8.25 -25.99 -18.71
CA GLY A 220 8.84 -25.70 -17.41
C GLY A 220 9.40 -24.28 -17.29
N TRP A 221 10.02 -23.78 -18.35
CA TRP A 221 10.58 -22.43 -18.38
C TRP A 221 10.38 -21.81 -19.74
N VAL A 222 10.08 -20.51 -19.76
CA VAL A 222 9.96 -19.70 -20.97
C VAL A 222 10.84 -18.47 -20.84
N ASP A 223 11.69 -18.25 -21.83
CA ASP A 223 12.44 -17.02 -22.02
C ASP A 223 11.73 -16.20 -23.10
N ALA A 224 11.01 -15.17 -22.67
CA ALA A 224 10.31 -14.22 -23.53
C ALA A 224 11.08 -12.89 -23.64
N ARG A 225 12.34 -12.82 -23.20
CA ARG A 225 13.10 -11.56 -23.15
C ARG A 225 13.34 -10.96 -24.54
N ASN A 226 13.38 -11.81 -25.56
CA ASN A 226 13.51 -11.43 -26.97
C ASN A 226 12.13 -11.18 -27.61
N PRO A 227 11.78 -9.95 -28.03
CA PRO A 227 10.48 -9.67 -28.63
C PRO A 227 10.20 -10.55 -29.85
N GLY A 228 9.02 -11.17 -29.89
CA GLY A 228 8.58 -12.00 -31.03
C GLY A 228 9.23 -13.39 -31.13
N ARG A 229 10.14 -13.75 -30.22
CA ARG A 229 10.70 -15.11 -30.10
C ARG A 229 10.58 -15.59 -28.67
N VAL A 230 10.19 -16.85 -28.50
CA VAL A 230 10.19 -17.51 -27.18
C VAL A 230 11.07 -18.74 -27.25
N TYR A 231 12.00 -18.85 -26.31
CA TYR A 231 12.72 -20.08 -26.05
C TYR A 231 12.06 -20.75 -24.85
N TRP A 232 11.97 -22.07 -24.85
CA TRP A 232 11.38 -22.77 -23.72
C TRP A 232 12.13 -24.05 -23.41
N ARG A 233 12.02 -24.48 -22.15
CA ARG A 233 12.53 -25.76 -21.68
C ARG A 233 11.39 -26.61 -21.15
N PRO A 234 11.43 -27.93 -21.36
CA PRO A 234 10.41 -28.81 -20.85
C PRO A 234 10.45 -28.90 -19.32
N ASN A 235 9.31 -29.23 -18.74
CA ASN A 235 9.17 -29.50 -17.32
C ASN A 235 9.92 -30.81 -16.97
N GLY A 236 10.90 -30.75 -16.07
CA GLY A 236 11.80 -31.87 -15.77
C GLY A 236 12.57 -31.71 -14.44
N PRO A 237 13.33 -32.73 -14.02
CA PRO A 237 14.06 -32.73 -12.73
C PRO A 237 15.14 -31.65 -12.66
N ASP A 238 15.69 -31.24 -13.80
CA ASP A 238 16.65 -30.14 -13.91
C ASP A 238 15.92 -28.79 -13.97
N ARG A 239 15.14 -28.47 -12.92
CA ARG A 239 14.55 -27.15 -12.68
C ARG A 239 15.64 -26.14 -12.33
N SER A 240 16.56 -25.89 -13.24
CA SER A 240 17.40 -24.71 -13.11
C SER A 240 16.55 -23.52 -13.53
N ASP A 241 16.24 -22.66 -12.55
CA ASP A 241 15.73 -21.29 -12.73
C ASP A 241 16.80 -20.39 -13.40
N ALA A 242 17.60 -20.96 -14.30
CA ALA A 242 18.74 -20.34 -14.93
C ALA A 242 18.23 -19.45 -16.07
N CYS A 243 17.85 -18.24 -15.68
CA CYS A 243 18.54 -17.08 -16.23
C CYS A 243 20.05 -17.22 -15.93
#